data_AF-A0A925WDA4-F1
#
_entry.id   AF-A0A925WDA4-F1
#
_cell.length_a   1.000
_cell.length_b   1.000
_cell.length_c   1.000
_cell.angle_alpha   90.00
_cell.angle_beta   90.00
_cell.angle_gamma   90.00
#
_symmetry.space_group_name_H-M   'P 1'
#
loop_
_entity.id
_entity.type
_entity.pdbx_description
1 polymer ?
#
loop_
_entity_poly.entity_id
_entity_poly.type
_entity_poly.pdbx_seq_one_letter_code
_entity_poly.pdbx_strand_id
1 'polypeptide(L)'
;MKTSFGLVLATVLLCGCGGGANGPSVSLINLRFEDATALETTATFTLRLSNESPEAVQLNGEVHKIYFNGLYLGKGLSDEKVEVPRLGTITHEVKVHLCNLALATRI
;
A
#
# COMPACT_ATOMS: atom_id res chain seq x y z
N MET A 1 -15.33 42.00 -31.98
CA MET A 1 -15.54 41.24 -30.72
C MET A 1 -16.02 39.81 -31.00
N LYS A 2 -15.30 39.00 -31.78
CA LYS A 2 -15.72 37.60 -32.10
C LYS A 2 -14.61 36.54 -31.94
N THR A 3 -13.37 36.94 -31.63
CA THR A 3 -12.20 36.04 -31.61
C THR A 3 -11.83 35.53 -30.21
N SER A 4 -12.36 36.12 -29.13
CA SER A 4 -11.98 35.77 -27.75
C SER A 4 -12.72 34.54 -27.19
N PHE A 5 -13.85 34.14 -27.79
CA PHE A 5 -14.70 33.05 -27.26
C PHE A 5 -14.17 31.64 -27.63
N GLY A 6 -13.44 31.52 -28.74
CA GLY A 6 -12.86 30.24 -29.18
C GLY A 6 -11.67 29.78 -28.33
N LEU A 7 -10.92 30.72 -27.73
CA LEU A 7 -9.72 30.41 -26.96
C LEU A 7 -10.05 29.81 -25.58
N VAL A 8 -11.20 30.18 -24.99
CA VAL A 8 -11.64 29.70 -23.67
C VAL A 8 -12.20 28.27 -23.75
N LEU A 9 -12.80 27.89 -24.88
CA LEU A 9 -13.35 26.55 -25.06
C LEU A 9 -12.24 25.48 -25.29
N ALA A 10 -11.08 25.89 -25.82
CA ALA A 10 -9.94 25.01 -26.03
C ALA A 10 -9.21 24.62 -24.73
N THR A 11 -9.22 25.48 -23.70
CA THR A 11 -8.54 25.22 -22.42
C THR A 11 -9.34 24.31 -21.47
N VAL A 12 -10.66 24.19 -21.63
CA VAL A 12 -11.50 23.32 -20.79
C VAL A 12 -11.35 21.83 -21.16
N LEU A 13 -10.97 21.52 -22.41
CA LEU A 13 -10.77 20.15 -22.89
C LEU A 13 -9.46 19.49 -22.41
N LEU A 14 -8.55 20.25 -21.79
CA LEU A 14 -7.27 19.75 -21.27
C LEU A 14 -7.35 19.26 -19.81
N CYS A 15 -8.52 19.34 -19.16
CA CYS A 15 -8.76 18.70 -17.86
C CYS A 15 -9.02 17.19 -18.04
N GLY A 16 -8.08 16.50 -18.69
CA GLY A 16 -8.06 15.04 -18.73
C GLY A 16 -7.76 14.51 -17.33
N CYS A 17 -8.71 13.76 -16.78
CA CYS A 17 -8.65 13.18 -15.44
C CYS A 17 -7.37 12.36 -15.27
N GLY A 18 -6.46 12.84 -14.42
CA GLY A 18 -5.27 12.10 -13.99
C GLY A 18 -5.69 10.88 -13.18
N GLY A 19 -6.05 9.80 -13.86
CA GLY A 19 -6.18 8.48 -13.26
C GLY A 19 -4.78 8.00 -12.89
N GLY A 20 -4.32 8.34 -11.68
CA GLY A 20 -3.11 7.76 -11.13
C GLY A 20 -3.21 6.24 -11.21
N ALA A 21 -2.14 5.58 -11.63
CA ALA A 21 -2.08 4.13 -11.65
C ALA A 21 -2.44 3.62 -10.26
N ASN A 22 -3.55 2.89 -10.15
CA ASN A 22 -3.93 2.25 -8.91
C ASN A 22 -2.87 1.20 -8.59
N GLY A 23 -2.22 1.34 -7.43
CA GLY A 23 -1.31 0.31 -6.93
C GLY A 23 -2.03 -1.03 -6.75
N PRO A 24 -1.29 -2.14 -6.63
CA PRO A 24 -1.89 -3.44 -6.39
C PRO A 24 -2.71 -3.43 -5.09
N SER A 25 -3.82 -4.15 -5.07
CA SER A 25 -4.57 -4.37 -3.84
C SER A 25 -3.78 -5.30 -2.92
N VAL A 26 -3.75 -4.96 -1.63
CA VAL A 26 -2.95 -5.66 -0.62
C VAL A 26 -3.88 -6.40 0.34
N SER A 27 -3.63 -7.69 0.56
CA SER A 27 -4.35 -8.51 1.53
C SER A 27 -3.39 -9.26 2.43
N LEU A 28 -3.63 -9.26 3.75
CA LEU A 28 -2.89 -10.10 4.69
C LEU A 28 -3.43 -11.53 4.61
N ILE A 29 -2.61 -12.49 4.18
CA ILE A 29 -3.04 -13.90 4.02
C ILE A 29 -2.47 -14.83 5.09
N ASN A 30 -1.38 -14.44 5.74
CA ASN A 30 -0.84 -15.17 6.88
C ASN A 30 -0.05 -14.21 7.79
N LEU A 31 0.04 -14.58 9.06
CA LEU A 31 0.82 -13.87 10.08
C LEU A 31 1.51 -14.89 10.96
N ARG A 32 2.82 -14.76 11.10
CA ARG A 32 3.65 -15.60 11.97
C ARG A 32 4.40 -14.73 12.96
N PHE A 33 4.19 -14.95 14.25
CA PHE A 33 5.00 -14.32 15.29
C PHE A 33 6.39 -14.96 15.33
N GLU A 34 7.44 -14.14 15.37
CA GLU A 34 8.83 -14.61 15.42
C GLU A 34 9.41 -14.48 16.83
N ASP A 35 9.27 -13.30 17.42
CA ASP A 35 9.78 -12.99 18.75
C ASP A 35 8.89 -11.96 19.45
N ALA A 36 8.88 -11.99 20.78
CA ALA A 36 8.09 -11.08 21.60
C ALA A 36 8.84 -10.68 22.87
N THR A 37 8.91 -9.38 23.09
CA THR A 37 9.43 -8.75 24.31
C THR A 37 8.31 -8.00 25.02
N ALA A 38 8.60 -7.42 26.19
CA ALA A 38 7.62 -6.60 26.89
C ALA A 38 7.17 -5.36 26.08
N LEU A 39 8.04 -4.82 25.20
CA LEU A 39 7.79 -3.57 24.49
C LEU A 39 7.46 -3.77 23.01
N GLU A 40 8.02 -4.80 22.38
CA GLU A 40 7.90 -5.03 20.94
C GLU A 40 7.64 -6.51 20.63
N THR A 41 6.79 -6.74 19.62
CA THR A 41 6.60 -8.05 18.98
C THR A 41 7.06 -7.97 17.52
N THR A 42 7.93 -8.89 17.12
CA THR A 42 8.33 -9.07 15.71
C THR A 42 7.46 -10.16 15.08
N ALA A 43 6.90 -9.86 13.92
CA ALA A 43 6.12 -10.82 13.14
C ALA A 43 6.47 -10.75 11.66
N THR A 44 6.29 -11.87 10.96
CA THR A 44 6.35 -11.92 9.50
C THR A 44 4.93 -12.02 8.96
N PHE A 45 4.58 -11.03 8.15
CA PHE A 45 3.28 -10.92 7.48
C PHE A 45 3.44 -11.43 6.06
N THR A 46 2.62 -12.39 5.68
CA THR A 46 2.54 -12.83 4.29
C THR A 46 1.42 -12.05 3.63
N LEU A 47 1.80 -11.19 2.69
CA LEU A 47 0.90 -10.33 1.93
C LEU A 47 0.63 -10.93 0.55
N ARG A 48 -0.61 -10.78 0.11
CA ARG A 48 -1.04 -11.02 -1.26
C ARG A 48 -1.19 -9.68 -1.96
N LEU A 49 -0.43 -9.50 -3.03
CA LEU A 49 -0.50 -8.33 -3.89
C LEU A 49 -1.23 -8.73 -5.17
N SER A 50 -2.38 -8.10 -5.45
CA SER A 50 -3.19 -8.38 -6.63
C SER A 50 -3.26 -7.15 -7.52
N ASN A 51 -2.88 -7.31 -8.78
CA ASN A 51 -2.90 -6.24 -9.76
C ASN A 51 -4.05 -6.47 -10.74
N GLU A 52 -5.06 -5.61 -10.67
CA GLU A 52 -6.21 -5.61 -11.57
C GLU A 52 -5.95 -4.77 -12.84
N SER A 53 -4.79 -4.13 -12.93
CA SER A 53 -4.41 -3.33 -14.10
C SER A 53 -3.95 -4.22 -15.26
N PRO A 54 -4.16 -3.76 -16.52
CA PRO A 54 -3.69 -4.46 -17.71
C PRO A 54 -2.17 -4.38 -17.91
N GLU A 55 -1.48 -3.58 -17.11
CA GLU A 55 -0.02 -3.41 -17.11
C GLU A 55 0.59 -4.00 -15.83
N ALA A 56 1.83 -4.49 -15.90
CA ALA A 56 2.56 -4.95 -14.72
C ALA A 56 2.98 -3.75 -13.85
N VAL A 57 3.00 -3.94 -12.53
CA VAL A 57 3.39 -2.90 -11.58
C VAL A 57 4.72 -3.28 -10.92
N GLN A 58 5.70 -2.39 -11.02
CA GLN A 58 6.98 -2.52 -10.33
C GLN A 58 6.98 -1.73 -9.02
N LEU A 59 7.22 -2.42 -7.92
CA LEU A 59 7.40 -1.85 -6.59
C LEU A 59 8.90 -1.81 -6.29
N ASN A 60 9.41 -0.66 -5.84
CA ASN A 60 10.82 -0.46 -5.49
C ASN A 60 11.05 -0.44 -3.96
N GLY A 61 10.08 -0.94 -3.22
CA GLY A 61 10.02 -0.88 -1.78
C GLY A 61 8.61 -0.61 -1.29
N GLU A 62 8.36 -1.00 -0.05
CA GLU A 62 7.03 -1.05 0.52
C GLU A 62 7.02 -0.52 1.95
N VAL A 63 5.96 0.19 2.30
CA VAL A 63 5.71 0.68 3.67
C VAL A 63 4.32 0.24 4.08
N HIS A 64 4.25 -0.67 5.04
CA HIS A 64 2.99 -1.22 5.55
C HIS A 64 2.73 -0.66 6.94
N LYS A 65 1.62 0.05 7.13
CA LYS A 65 1.22 0.54 8.46
C LYS A 65 0.19 -0.41 9.06
N ILE A 66 0.43 -0.88 10.27
CA ILE A 66 -0.42 -1.84 10.95
C ILE A 66 -1.30 -1.09 11.93
N TYR A 67 -2.61 -1.25 11.76
CA TYR A 67 -3.62 -0.76 12.68
C TYR A 67 -4.45 -1.93 13.21
N PHE A 68 -4.78 -1.89 14.49
CA PHE A 68 -5.69 -2.83 15.12
C PHE A 68 -6.78 -2.06 15.86
N ASN A 69 -8.05 -2.26 15.50
CA ASN A 69 -9.18 -1.49 16.04
C ASN A 69 -8.97 0.04 16.00
N GLY A 70 -8.36 0.53 14.91
CA GLY A 70 -8.03 1.94 14.68
C GLY A 70 -6.79 2.44 15.44
N LEU A 71 -6.18 1.63 16.30
CA LEU A 71 -4.94 1.96 16.99
C LEU A 71 -3.75 1.60 16.11
N TYR A 72 -2.82 2.54 15.93
CA TYR A 72 -1.56 2.28 15.25
C TYR A 72 -0.66 1.40 16.13
N LEU A 73 -0.26 0.24 15.61
CA LEU A 73 0.63 -0.70 16.32
C LEU A 73 2.07 -0.64 15.85
N GLY A 74 2.30 -0.27 14.59
CA GLY A 74 3.64 -0.29 14.03
C GLY A 74 3.65 -0.27 12.51
N LYS A 75 4.82 -0.55 11.94
CA LYS A 75 5.02 -0.58 10.49
C LYS A 75 6.02 -1.65 10.08
N GLY A 76 5.82 -2.19 8.88
CA GLY A 76 6.80 -2.99 8.14
C GLY A 76 7.42 -2.17 7.03
N LEU A 77 8.70 -2.40 6.76
CA LEU A 77 9.43 -1.82 5.64
C LEU A 77 10.08 -2.95 4.86
N SER A 78 10.02 -2.87 3.54
CA SER A 78 10.74 -3.76 2.63
C SER A 78 11.39 -2.90 1.55
N ASP A 79 12.66 -3.13 1.24
CA ASP A 79 13.36 -2.51 0.10
C ASP A 79 13.43 -3.46 -1.11
N GLU A 80 12.76 -4.60 -1.02
CA GLU A 80 12.72 -5.59 -2.09
C GLU A 80 12.01 -5.02 -3.32
N LYS A 81 12.61 -5.27 -4.49
CA LYS A 81 12.00 -4.95 -5.78
C LYS A 81 11.07 -6.09 -6.17
N VAL A 82 9.79 -5.78 -6.27
CA VAL A 82 8.75 -6.77 -6.51
C VAL A 82 7.93 -6.37 -7.73
N GLU A 83 7.75 -7.31 -8.67
CA GLU A 83 6.90 -7.10 -9.84
C GLU A 83 5.57 -7.85 -9.65
N VAL A 84 4.46 -7.10 -9.67
CA VAL A 84 3.12 -7.69 -9.69
C VAL A 84 2.65 -7.77 -11.15
N PRO A 85 2.49 -8.98 -11.72
CA PRO A 85 2.14 -9.16 -13.12
C PRO A 85 0.75 -8.59 -13.42
N ARG A 86 0.52 -8.19 -14.68
CA ARG A 86 -0.79 -7.73 -15.14
C ARG A 86 -1.88 -8.75 -14.86
N LEU A 87 -3.06 -8.30 -14.40
CA LEU A 87 -4.20 -9.16 -14.09
C LEU A 87 -3.83 -10.39 -13.25
N GLY A 88 -2.91 -10.20 -12.30
CA GLY A 88 -2.20 -11.28 -11.63
C GLY A 88 -2.00 -11.03 -10.15
N THR A 89 -1.47 -12.05 -9.47
CA THR A 89 -1.30 -12.05 -8.02
C THR A 89 0.02 -12.68 -7.65
N ILE A 90 0.67 -12.11 -6.64
CA ILE A 90 1.87 -12.67 -6.02
C ILE A 90 1.74 -12.68 -4.50
N THR A 91 2.65 -13.40 -3.86
CA THR A 91 2.78 -13.44 -2.41
C THR A 91 4.15 -12.90 -2.02
N HIS A 92 4.19 -12.02 -1.03
CA HIS A 92 5.41 -11.38 -0.54
C HIS A 92 5.41 -11.39 1.00
N GLU A 93 6.55 -11.71 1.61
CA GLU A 93 6.70 -11.70 3.07
C GLU A 93 7.34 -10.40 3.53
N VAL A 94 6.74 -9.76 4.52
CA VAL A 94 7.22 -8.51 5.11
C VAL A 94 7.40 -8.68 6.61
N LYS A 95 8.59 -8.35 7.10
CA LYS A 95 8.85 -8.28 8.54
C LYS A 95 8.26 -7.00 9.14
N VAL A 96 7.53 -7.14 10.22
CA VAL A 96 6.86 -6.04 10.92
C VAL A 96 7.24 -6.03 12.39
N HIS A 97 7.31 -4.81 12.95
CA HIS A 97 7.58 -4.57 14.36
C HIS A 97 6.35 -3.88 14.98
N LEU A 98 5.80 -4.49 16.03
CA LEU A 98 4.56 -4.08 16.68
C LEU A 98 4.84 -3.64 18.12
N CYS A 99 4.31 -2.48 18.53
CA CYS A 99 4.45 -1.93 19.87
C CYS A 99 3.42 -2.56 20.83
N ASN A 100 3.89 -3.35 21.80
CA ASN A 100 3.03 -4.02 22.78
C ASN A 100 2.45 -3.03 23.79
N LEU A 101 3.17 -1.96 24.12
CA LEU A 101 2.67 -0.91 25.01
C LEU A 101 1.44 -0.20 24.44
N ALA A 102 1.37 -0.05 23.11
CA ALA A 102 0.20 0.53 22.45
C ALA A 102 -1.06 -0.29 22.76
N LEU A 103 -0.96 -1.62 22.72
CA LEU A 103 -2.07 -2.52 23.05
C LEU A 103 -2.46 -2.46 24.52
N ALA A 104 -1.47 -2.41 25.43
CA ALA A 104 -1.70 -2.39 26.87
C ALA A 104 -2.55 -1.19 27.34
N THR A 105 -2.54 -0.07 26.61
CA THR A 105 -3.35 1.12 26.94
C THR A 105 -4.83 1.03 26.54
N ARG A 106 -5.25 -0.06 25.89
CA ARG A 106 -6.60 -0.25 25.33
C ARG A 106 -7.38 -1.42 25.96
N ILE A 107 -6.80 -2.07 26.97
CA ILE A 107 -7.38 -3.18 27.75
C ILE A 107 -7.85 -2.61 29.10
#